data_AF-A0A3A8JER9-F1
#
_entry.id   AF-A0A3A8JER9-F1
#
_cell.length_a   1.000
_cell.length_b   1.000
_cell.length_c   1.000
_cell.angle_alpha   90.00
_cell.angle_beta   90.00
_cell.angle_gamma   90.00
#
_symmetry.space_group_name_H-M   'P 1'
#
loop_
_entity.id
_entity.type
_entity.pdbx_description
1 polymer ?
#
loop_
_entity_poly.entity_id
_entity_poly.type
_entity_poly.pdbx_seq_one_letter_code
_entity_poly.pdbx_strand_id
1 'polypeptide(L)'
;MIVTTSRRTLNLSGTQGFVSAASGLVRAGDWLYVVADDALHLAVFPVTGDAPGHTVRLFPGELPDGHVERKAAKPDLEALCRLGPSAAFAHGALLALPSGSTPARRRASVLPLNADGTLAGPPRTVDCTGLYVQLERELVALNVEGAAVTGRFLRLLNRGNGVGGVDALVDLDLDRVLGGVDSGALGPAAVRSVRRWELGEANGVRLSFTDASALPDGRVVFTATAEDSRDRVADGPVKGSAVGVLAPDGTPVYLDAVDAGLKLEGVDARVEGGRIHLLLVADADDPSVPAPLLEAVLPVPG
;
A
#
# COMPACT_ATOMS: atom_id res chain seq x y z
N MET A 1 -15.91 10.25 -13.67
CA MET A 1 -16.25 9.52 -12.43
C MET A 1 -16.26 8.03 -12.72
N ILE A 2 -15.43 7.30 -11.99
CA ILE A 2 -15.24 5.85 -12.07
C ILE A 2 -16.30 5.18 -11.22
N VAL A 3 -17.02 4.23 -11.81
CA VAL A 3 -18.05 3.44 -11.13
C VAL A 3 -17.40 2.23 -10.46
N THR A 4 -17.68 2.06 -9.17
CA THR A 4 -17.22 0.91 -8.39
C THR A 4 -18.35 -0.08 -8.13
N THR A 5 -18.01 -1.36 -7.99
CA THR A 5 -18.97 -2.42 -7.61
C THR A 5 -18.40 -3.19 -6.43
N SER A 6 -19.22 -3.40 -5.39
CA SER A 6 -18.80 -4.22 -4.26
C SER A 6 -18.72 -5.69 -4.66
N ARG A 7 -17.59 -6.32 -4.36
CA ARG A 7 -17.33 -7.75 -4.60
C ARG A 7 -17.65 -8.58 -3.38
N ARG A 8 -17.11 -8.18 -2.23
CA ARG A 8 -17.32 -8.83 -0.94
C ARG A 8 -16.82 -7.94 0.18
N THR A 9 -17.09 -8.33 1.43
CA THR A 9 -16.38 -7.81 2.60
C THR A 9 -15.20 -8.71 2.97
N LEU A 10 -14.15 -8.13 3.56
CA LEU A 10 -12.94 -8.83 3.96
C LEU A 10 -13.10 -9.56 5.31
N ASN A 11 -13.98 -10.56 5.33
CA ASN A 11 -14.24 -11.37 6.52
C ASN A 11 -13.13 -12.39 6.76
N LEU A 12 -12.69 -12.53 8.01
CA LEU A 12 -11.66 -13.47 8.44
C LEU A 12 -12.29 -14.64 9.19
N SER A 13 -11.72 -15.82 8.99
CA SER A 13 -11.95 -16.94 9.89
C SER A 13 -11.27 -16.68 11.25
N GLY A 14 -11.92 -17.10 12.34
CA GLY A 14 -11.37 -16.97 13.70
C GLY A 14 -11.86 -15.73 14.47
N THR A 15 -11.12 -15.34 15.51
CA THR A 15 -11.56 -14.38 16.53
C THR A 15 -11.58 -12.92 16.06
N GLN A 16 -10.74 -12.56 15.10
CA GLN A 16 -10.65 -11.18 14.59
C GLN A 16 -11.82 -10.85 13.64
N GLY A 17 -12.55 -11.85 13.12
CA GLY A 17 -13.82 -11.69 12.39
C GLY A 17 -13.72 -11.06 11.00
N PHE A 18 -12.92 -10.01 10.82
CA PHE A 18 -12.72 -9.25 9.59
C PHE A 18 -11.50 -8.34 9.65
N VAL A 19 -11.12 -7.77 8.50
CA VAL A 19 -10.20 -6.63 8.39
C VAL A 19 -11.02 -5.35 8.33
N SER A 20 -10.71 -4.33 9.14
CA SER A 20 -11.42 -3.03 9.13
C SER A 20 -10.66 -1.94 8.38
N ALA A 21 -9.38 -1.74 8.69
CA ALA A 21 -8.52 -0.71 8.10
C ALA A 21 -7.53 -1.35 7.13
N ALA A 22 -7.94 -1.54 5.88
CA ALA A 22 -7.16 -2.24 4.87
C ALA A 22 -6.28 -1.28 4.07
N SER A 23 -4.98 -1.25 4.36
CA SER A 23 -4.05 -0.18 3.93
C SER A 23 -3.07 -0.61 2.82
N GLY A 24 -3.40 -1.67 2.08
CA GLY A 24 -2.61 -2.08 0.91
C GLY A 24 -3.03 -3.43 0.38
N LEU A 25 -2.99 -3.60 -0.94
CA LEU A 25 -3.50 -4.80 -1.62
C LEU A 25 -2.52 -5.32 -2.66
N VAL A 26 -2.18 -6.60 -2.59
CA VAL A 26 -1.44 -7.29 -3.65
C VAL A 26 -2.14 -8.58 -4.04
N ARG A 27 -2.32 -8.79 -5.33
CA ARG A 27 -2.67 -10.10 -5.88
C ARG A 27 -1.41 -10.89 -6.24
N ALA A 28 -1.35 -12.16 -5.82
CA ALA A 28 -0.39 -13.12 -6.35
C ALA A 28 -1.09 -14.46 -6.63
N GLY A 29 -1.10 -14.86 -7.90
CA GLY A 29 -1.87 -16.01 -8.35
C GLY A 29 -3.37 -15.83 -8.06
N ASP A 30 -3.92 -16.81 -7.35
CA ASP A 30 -5.33 -16.84 -6.92
C ASP A 30 -5.54 -16.29 -5.52
N TRP A 31 -4.56 -15.57 -4.97
CA TRP A 31 -4.61 -15.01 -3.61
C TRP A 31 -4.51 -13.49 -3.62
N LEU A 32 -5.28 -12.87 -2.72
CA LEU A 32 -5.18 -11.48 -2.33
C LEU A 32 -4.51 -11.40 -0.95
N TYR A 33 -3.54 -10.53 -0.85
CA TYR A 33 -2.80 -10.21 0.35
C TYR A 33 -3.11 -8.78 0.74
N VAL A 34 -3.52 -8.58 1.99
CA VAL A 34 -3.96 -7.29 2.50
C VAL A 34 -3.21 -7.00 3.80
N VAL A 35 -2.56 -5.85 3.86
CA VAL A 35 -2.03 -5.30 5.12
C VAL A 35 -3.09 -4.40 5.75
N ALA A 36 -2.98 -4.24 7.07
CA ALA A 36 -3.79 -3.32 7.84
C ALA A 36 -2.87 -2.52 8.75
N ASP A 37 -3.13 -1.23 8.87
CA ASP A 37 -2.33 -0.30 9.66
C ASP A 37 -2.28 -0.67 11.16
N ASP A 38 -3.36 -1.23 11.68
CA ASP A 38 -3.58 -1.65 13.08
C ASP A 38 -3.49 -3.17 13.26
N ALA A 39 -2.52 -3.80 12.60
CA ALA A 39 -2.30 -5.24 12.71
C ALA A 39 -0.83 -5.65 12.82
N LEU A 40 -0.61 -6.81 13.47
CA LEU A 40 0.65 -7.55 13.42
C LEU A 40 0.60 -8.70 12.40
N HIS A 41 -0.36 -8.66 11.48
CA HIS A 41 -0.68 -9.75 10.57
C HIS A 41 -0.95 -9.27 9.16
N LEU A 42 -0.73 -10.17 8.22
CA LEU A 42 -1.19 -10.10 6.85
C LEU A 42 -2.49 -10.89 6.74
N ALA A 43 -3.51 -10.32 6.12
CA ALA A 43 -4.72 -11.03 5.79
C ALA A 43 -4.61 -11.63 4.37
N VAL A 44 -5.07 -12.87 4.23
CA VAL A 44 -4.96 -13.67 3.00
C VAL A 44 -6.34 -14.16 2.60
N PHE A 45 -6.74 -13.87 1.36
CA PHE A 45 -8.05 -14.24 0.84
C PHE A 45 -7.95 -14.86 -0.55
N PRO A 46 -8.85 -15.76 -0.95
CA PRO A 46 -8.93 -16.19 -2.34
C PRO A 46 -9.39 -15.01 -3.22
N VAL A 47 -8.90 -14.90 -4.45
CA VAL A 47 -9.34 -13.86 -5.41
C VAL A 47 -10.79 -14.06 -5.83
N THR A 48 -11.21 -15.33 -5.95
CA THR A 48 -12.54 -15.71 -6.43
C THR A 48 -13.38 -16.32 -5.31
N GLY A 49 -14.69 -16.03 -5.34
CA GLY A 49 -15.65 -16.53 -4.36
C GLY A 49 -15.59 -15.79 -3.02
N ASP A 50 -16.43 -16.24 -2.09
CA ASP A 50 -16.75 -15.54 -0.84
C ASP A 50 -16.25 -16.28 0.41
N ALA A 51 -15.34 -17.24 0.24
CA ALA A 51 -14.75 -17.92 1.38
C ALA A 51 -13.98 -16.91 2.27
N PRO A 52 -14.10 -17.02 3.60
CA PRO A 52 -13.41 -16.11 4.51
C PRO A 52 -11.90 -16.25 4.38
N GLY A 53 -11.19 -15.17 4.65
CA GLY A 53 -9.74 -15.16 4.70
C GLY A 53 -9.18 -15.79 5.97
N HIS A 54 -7.86 -15.81 6.05
CA HIS A 54 -7.11 -16.16 7.24
C HIS A 54 -5.96 -15.17 7.44
N THR A 55 -5.33 -15.20 8.61
CA THR A 55 -4.23 -14.29 8.92
C THR A 55 -2.91 -15.03 9.05
N VAL A 56 -1.83 -14.34 8.68
CA VAL A 56 -0.45 -14.79 8.84
C VAL A 56 0.29 -13.75 9.67
N ARG A 57 0.94 -14.20 10.74
CA ARG A 57 1.70 -13.33 11.64
C ARG A 57 2.87 -12.69 10.88
N LEU A 58 3.03 -11.37 11.01
CA LEU A 58 4.14 -10.59 10.43
C LEU A 58 5.21 -10.26 11.47
N PHE A 59 4.79 -9.89 12.67
CA PHE A 59 5.68 -9.50 13.76
C PHE A 59 5.28 -10.22 15.06
N PRO A 60 6.23 -10.55 15.94
CA PRO A 60 5.93 -11.16 17.23
C PRO A 60 5.22 -10.17 18.17
N GLY A 61 4.59 -10.70 19.22
CA GLY A 61 3.96 -9.93 20.29
C GLY A 61 2.46 -9.70 20.10
N GLU A 62 1.93 -8.81 20.93
CA GLU A 62 0.51 -8.41 20.97
C GLU A 62 0.43 -6.88 21.05
N LEU A 63 -0.64 -6.32 20.47
CA LEU A 63 -0.88 -4.88 20.55
C LEU A 63 -1.75 -4.57 21.80
N PRO A 64 -1.44 -3.53 22.60
CA PRO A 64 -2.16 -3.23 23.85
C PRO A 64 -3.60 -2.74 23.64
N ASP A 65 -4.63 -3.26 24.30
CA ASP A 65 -6.04 -2.90 24.00
C ASP A 65 -6.37 -1.39 24.02
N GLY A 66 -5.63 -0.59 24.79
CA GLY A 66 -5.80 0.86 24.86
C GLY A 66 -5.44 1.56 23.54
N HIS A 67 -6.33 2.42 23.04
CA HIS A 67 -6.16 3.08 21.74
C HIS A 67 -4.85 3.87 21.61
N VAL A 68 -4.43 4.59 22.65
CA VAL A 68 -3.21 5.42 22.61
C VAL A 68 -1.95 4.54 22.60
N GLU A 69 -1.90 3.53 23.48
CA GLU A 69 -0.79 2.59 23.57
C GLU A 69 -0.68 1.73 22.31
N ARG A 70 -1.82 1.28 21.75
CA ARG A 70 -1.92 0.61 20.45
C ARG A 70 -1.31 1.44 19.34
N LYS A 71 -1.72 2.69 19.22
CA LYS A 71 -1.26 3.60 18.16
C LYS A 71 0.24 3.87 18.21
N ALA A 72 0.81 3.89 19.42
CA ALA A 72 2.25 4.03 19.64
C ALA A 72 3.03 2.74 19.35
N ALA A 73 2.41 1.56 19.57
CA ALA A 73 3.06 0.26 19.41
C ALA A 73 2.90 -0.36 18.01
N LYS A 74 1.87 0.01 17.25
CA LYS A 74 1.56 -0.60 15.95
C LYS A 74 2.69 -0.33 14.93
N PRO A 75 3.01 -1.33 14.07
CA PRO A 75 4.06 -1.18 13.06
C PRO A 75 3.68 -0.23 11.93
N ASP A 76 2.37 0.03 11.73
CA ASP A 76 1.84 1.01 10.78
C ASP A 76 2.21 0.63 9.34
N LEU A 77 1.86 -0.59 8.93
CA LEU A 77 2.13 -1.12 7.59
C LEU A 77 1.11 -0.54 6.59
N GLU A 78 1.54 0.48 5.87
CA GLU A 78 0.71 1.27 4.95
C GLU A 78 1.01 1.01 3.47
N ALA A 79 1.97 0.13 3.16
CA ALA A 79 2.28 -0.17 1.77
C ALA A 79 2.64 -1.64 1.59
N LEU A 80 2.07 -2.27 0.56
CA LEU A 80 2.34 -3.66 0.21
C LEU A 80 2.67 -3.75 -1.28
N CYS A 81 3.79 -4.40 -1.61
CA CYS A 81 4.15 -4.63 -3.01
C CYS A 81 4.75 -6.02 -3.23
N ARG A 82 4.74 -6.48 -4.47
CA ARG A 82 5.42 -7.70 -4.88
C ARG A 82 6.81 -7.40 -5.40
N LEU A 83 7.81 -8.06 -4.82
CA LEU A 83 9.17 -8.11 -5.31
C LEU A 83 9.35 -9.26 -6.29
N GLY A 84 10.18 -9.04 -7.31
CA GLY A 84 10.65 -10.09 -8.20
C GLY A 84 11.64 -11.05 -7.51
N PRO A 85 12.07 -12.11 -8.21
CA PRO A 85 13.06 -13.05 -7.69
C PRO A 85 14.37 -12.40 -7.25
N SER A 86 14.97 -12.94 -6.20
CA SER A 86 16.29 -12.56 -5.69
C SER A 86 17.11 -13.80 -5.30
N ALA A 87 18.32 -13.61 -4.74
CA ALA A 87 19.11 -14.72 -4.25
C ALA A 87 18.44 -15.42 -3.05
N ALA A 88 17.71 -14.67 -2.21
CA ALA A 88 17.01 -15.23 -1.07
C ALA A 88 15.59 -15.74 -1.38
N PHE A 89 14.97 -15.28 -2.47
CA PHE A 89 13.57 -15.59 -2.81
C PHE A 89 13.41 -15.98 -4.29
N ALA A 90 13.45 -17.28 -4.58
CA ALA A 90 13.46 -17.80 -5.97
C ALA A 90 12.23 -17.42 -6.80
N HIS A 91 11.06 -17.24 -6.18
CA HIS A 91 9.82 -16.81 -6.86
C HIS A 91 9.38 -15.40 -6.45
N GLY A 92 10.30 -14.64 -5.83
CA GLY A 92 10.03 -13.33 -5.27
C GLY A 92 9.37 -13.39 -3.90
N ALA A 93 8.92 -12.23 -3.43
CA ALA A 93 8.38 -12.04 -2.10
C ALA A 93 7.34 -10.92 -2.09
N LEU A 94 6.51 -10.88 -1.05
CA LEU A 94 5.78 -9.67 -0.68
C LEU A 94 6.68 -8.83 0.22
N LEU A 95 6.66 -7.51 0.02
CA LEU A 95 7.30 -6.53 0.89
C LEU A 95 6.22 -5.62 1.47
N ALA A 96 5.99 -5.74 2.77
CA ALA A 96 5.15 -4.84 3.54
C ALA A 96 6.02 -3.77 4.22
N LEU A 97 5.78 -2.51 3.87
CA LEU A 97 6.55 -1.35 4.35
C LEU A 97 5.72 -0.58 5.37
N PRO A 98 6.35 -0.10 6.46
CA PRO A 98 5.70 0.82 7.37
C PRO A 98 5.64 2.24 6.78
N SER A 99 4.83 3.12 7.37
CA SER A 99 4.75 4.53 6.92
C SER A 99 6.05 5.30 7.02
N GLY A 100 6.95 4.94 7.95
CA GLY A 100 8.14 5.73 8.23
C GLY A 100 7.92 6.97 9.08
N SER A 101 6.67 7.25 9.50
CA SER A 101 6.29 8.48 10.20
C SER A 101 6.91 8.67 11.58
N THR A 102 7.45 7.60 12.18
CA THR A 102 8.22 7.64 13.44
C THR A 102 9.40 6.66 13.40
N PRO A 103 10.41 6.81 14.29
CA PRO A 103 11.50 5.84 14.40
C PRO A 103 11.07 4.39 14.68
N ALA A 104 9.92 4.19 15.34
CA ALA A 104 9.38 2.85 15.60
C ALA A 104 8.83 2.18 14.32
N ARG A 105 8.43 2.98 13.32
CA ARG A 105 7.79 2.57 12.06
C ARG A 105 8.81 2.45 10.92
N ARG A 106 9.91 1.72 11.15
CA ARG A 106 11.03 1.57 10.19
C ARG A 106 11.47 0.13 9.97
N ARG A 107 10.64 -0.84 10.39
CA ARG A 107 10.87 -2.27 10.21
C ARG A 107 9.86 -2.82 9.21
N ALA A 108 10.33 -3.27 8.05
CA ALA A 108 9.51 -3.91 7.03
C ALA A 108 9.39 -5.40 7.30
N SER A 109 8.35 -6.02 6.73
CA SER A 109 8.17 -7.48 6.73
C SER A 109 8.21 -8.02 5.31
N VAL A 110 8.96 -9.09 5.09
CA VAL A 110 9.15 -9.74 3.79
C VAL A 110 8.65 -11.17 3.86
N LEU A 111 7.71 -11.54 2.98
CA LEU A 111 7.14 -12.87 2.94
C LEU A 111 7.52 -13.58 1.63
N PRO A 112 8.30 -14.67 1.69
CA PRO A 112 8.64 -15.45 0.50
C PRO A 112 7.38 -15.97 -0.21
N LEU A 113 7.38 -15.96 -1.54
CA LEU A 113 6.31 -16.55 -2.35
C LEU A 113 6.77 -17.86 -3.00
N ASN A 114 5.81 -18.75 -3.25
CA ASN A 114 5.93 -19.88 -4.16
C ASN A 114 5.60 -19.44 -5.59
N ALA A 115 5.87 -20.31 -6.56
CA ALA A 115 5.58 -20.05 -7.98
C ALA A 115 4.09 -19.79 -8.26
N ASP A 116 3.19 -20.40 -7.49
CA ASP A 116 1.73 -20.24 -7.59
C ASP A 116 1.19 -18.99 -6.85
N GLY A 117 2.08 -18.21 -6.24
CA GLY A 117 1.71 -17.02 -5.47
C GLY A 117 1.32 -17.29 -4.03
N THR A 118 1.35 -18.54 -3.54
CA THR A 118 1.16 -18.83 -2.10
C THR A 118 2.39 -18.41 -1.28
N LEU A 119 2.25 -18.28 0.04
CA LEU A 119 3.39 -18.00 0.92
C LEU A 119 4.28 -19.24 1.07
N ALA A 120 5.58 -19.08 0.85
CA ALA A 120 6.57 -20.17 0.89
C ALA A 120 7.21 -20.37 2.28
N GLY A 121 6.98 -19.48 3.24
CA GLY A 121 7.59 -19.58 4.56
C GLY A 121 7.24 -18.43 5.49
N PRO A 122 7.87 -18.40 6.68
CA PRO A 122 7.63 -17.34 7.66
C PRO A 122 8.15 -15.98 7.16
N PRO A 123 7.58 -14.88 7.69
CA PRO A 123 8.08 -13.53 7.38
C PRO A 123 9.52 -13.33 7.87
N ARG A 124 10.24 -12.43 7.21
CA ARG A 124 11.54 -11.92 7.64
C ARG A 124 11.44 -10.42 7.84
N THR A 125 11.99 -9.94 8.96
CA THR A 125 12.05 -8.50 9.21
C THR A 125 13.26 -7.89 8.52
N VAL A 126 13.05 -6.78 7.80
CA VAL A 126 14.11 -5.97 7.21
C VAL A 126 14.21 -4.64 7.96
N ASP A 127 15.42 -4.22 8.31
CA ASP A 127 15.66 -2.90 8.91
C ASP A 127 15.73 -1.84 7.80
N CYS A 128 14.79 -0.91 7.79
CA CYS A 128 14.73 0.17 6.81
C CYS A 128 15.21 1.51 7.39
N THR A 129 15.79 1.53 8.60
CA THR A 129 16.16 2.77 9.29
C THR A 129 17.02 3.69 8.43
N GLY A 130 18.03 3.15 7.75
CA GLY A 130 18.91 3.93 6.88
C GLY A 130 18.21 4.53 5.67
N LEU A 131 17.25 3.81 5.08
CA LEU A 131 16.39 4.31 4.00
C LEU A 131 15.50 5.45 4.50
N TYR A 132 14.71 5.22 5.57
CA TYR A 132 13.76 6.22 6.07
C TYR A 132 14.46 7.50 6.57
N VAL A 133 15.61 7.39 7.24
CA VAL A 133 16.41 8.58 7.64
C VAL A 133 16.85 9.41 6.43
N GLN A 134 17.14 8.78 5.29
CA GLN A 134 17.47 9.52 4.08
C GLN A 134 16.24 10.19 3.47
N LEU A 135 15.08 9.54 3.49
CA LEU A 135 13.83 10.12 2.98
C LEU A 135 13.34 11.30 3.84
N GLU A 136 13.51 11.24 5.16
CA GLU A 136 13.16 12.33 6.09
C GLU A 136 13.95 13.62 5.82
N ARG A 137 15.13 13.53 5.20
CA ARG A 137 15.91 14.71 4.79
C ARG A 137 15.30 15.42 3.58
N GLU A 138 14.53 14.69 2.78
CA GLU A 138 13.88 15.19 1.56
C GLU A 138 12.39 15.51 1.80
N LEU A 139 11.75 14.83 2.74
CA LEU A 139 10.30 14.88 2.99
C LEU A 139 10.02 15.23 4.45
N VAL A 140 9.55 16.46 4.69
CA VAL A 140 9.31 17.03 6.04
C VAL A 140 8.28 16.24 6.85
N ALA A 141 7.30 15.63 6.18
CA ALA A 141 6.30 14.76 6.78
C ALA A 141 6.28 13.44 6.00
N LEU A 142 7.30 12.60 6.22
CA LEU A 142 7.39 11.28 5.61
C LEU A 142 6.26 10.38 6.08
N ASN A 143 5.50 9.85 5.13
CA ASN A 143 4.37 8.96 5.30
C ASN A 143 4.20 8.14 4.02
N VAL A 144 4.89 6.99 3.93
CA VAL A 144 4.83 6.08 2.78
C VAL A 144 3.52 5.30 2.84
N GLU A 145 2.67 5.43 1.82
CA GLU A 145 1.37 4.74 1.74
C GLU A 145 1.20 3.95 0.43
N GLY A 146 2.19 3.91 -0.45
CA GLY A 146 2.08 3.08 -1.65
C GLY A 146 3.42 2.58 -2.12
N ALA A 147 3.43 1.39 -2.71
CA ALA A 147 4.64 0.80 -3.25
C ALA A 147 4.37 -0.02 -4.51
N ALA A 148 5.15 0.20 -5.57
CA ALA A 148 5.02 -0.59 -6.80
C ALA A 148 6.38 -0.80 -7.48
N VAL A 149 6.65 -2.03 -7.92
CA VAL A 149 7.85 -2.34 -8.70
C VAL A 149 7.56 -2.09 -10.18
N THR A 150 8.31 -1.18 -10.81
CA THR A 150 8.21 -0.88 -12.25
C THR A 150 9.60 -0.76 -12.87
N GLY A 151 9.87 -1.58 -13.89
CA GLY A 151 11.16 -1.62 -14.57
C GLY A 151 12.32 -1.87 -13.60
N ARG A 152 13.17 -0.86 -13.43
CA ARG A 152 14.37 -0.90 -12.56
C ARG A 152 14.17 -0.24 -11.20
N PHE A 153 12.93 0.10 -10.88
CA PHE A 153 12.61 0.85 -9.68
C PHE A 153 11.61 0.12 -8.79
N LEU A 154 11.82 0.19 -7.48
CA LEU A 154 10.72 0.17 -6.53
C LEU A 154 10.30 1.62 -6.31
N ARG A 155 9.07 1.96 -6.68
CA ARG A 155 8.48 3.27 -6.44
C ARG A 155 7.75 3.29 -5.13
N LEU A 156 8.07 4.26 -4.28
CA LEU A 156 7.28 4.57 -3.08
C LEU A 156 6.45 5.82 -3.33
N LEU A 157 5.21 5.81 -2.85
CA LEU A 157 4.32 6.95 -2.85
C LEU A 157 4.25 7.47 -1.41
N ASN A 158 4.67 8.71 -1.23
CA ASN A 158 4.52 9.44 0.01
C ASN A 158 3.20 10.20 -0.03
N ARG A 159 2.38 10.06 1.01
CA ARG A 159 1.17 10.84 1.20
C ARG A 159 1.52 12.25 1.68
N GLY A 160 0.87 13.25 1.08
CA GLY A 160 1.04 14.65 1.43
C GLY A 160 0.22 15.16 2.61
N ASN A 161 -0.16 14.31 3.58
CA ASN A 161 -0.95 14.74 4.73
C ASN A 161 -0.12 15.49 5.80
N GLY A 162 -0.79 16.33 6.58
CA GLY A 162 -0.17 17.13 7.64
C GLY A 162 0.52 18.43 7.17
N VAL A 163 0.93 19.25 8.14
CA VAL A 163 1.55 20.57 7.87
C VAL A 163 2.88 20.40 7.11
N GLY A 164 2.95 20.98 5.91
CA GLY A 164 4.12 20.88 5.04
C GLY A 164 4.28 19.53 4.33
N GLY A 165 3.29 18.64 4.44
CA GLY A 165 3.24 17.37 3.72
C GLY A 165 3.17 17.59 2.21
N VAL A 166 3.83 16.72 1.46
CA VAL A 166 3.83 16.74 -0.01
C VAL A 166 3.63 15.33 -0.53
N ASP A 167 2.76 15.18 -1.52
CA ASP A 167 2.69 13.95 -2.29
C ASP A 167 4.00 13.81 -3.03
N ALA A 168 4.62 12.65 -2.94
CA ALA A 168 5.90 12.42 -3.60
C ALA A 168 6.02 11.00 -4.15
N LEU A 169 6.68 10.91 -5.29
CA LEU A 169 7.14 9.67 -5.88
C LEU A 169 8.64 9.53 -5.59
N VAL A 170 9.01 8.48 -4.89
CA VAL A 170 10.40 8.13 -4.60
C VAL A 170 10.77 6.94 -5.47
N ASP A 171 11.74 7.12 -6.37
CA ASP A 171 12.33 5.99 -7.10
C ASP A 171 13.48 5.42 -6.26
N LEU A 172 13.37 4.14 -5.91
CA LEU A 172 14.45 3.34 -5.35
C LEU A 172 15.01 2.41 -6.40
N ASP A 173 16.32 2.25 -6.45
CA ASP A 173 17.00 1.28 -7.30
C ASP A 173 16.63 -0.15 -6.90
N LEU A 174 15.98 -0.89 -7.81
CA LEU A 174 15.43 -2.20 -7.50
C LEU A 174 16.51 -3.21 -7.12
N ASP A 175 17.67 -3.20 -7.79
CA ASP A 175 18.76 -4.14 -7.48
C ASP A 175 19.31 -3.89 -6.08
N ARG A 176 19.43 -2.61 -5.68
CA ARG A 176 19.83 -2.25 -4.31
C ARG A 176 18.78 -2.63 -3.28
N VAL A 177 17.49 -2.52 -3.62
CA VAL A 177 16.40 -2.96 -2.77
C VAL A 177 16.47 -4.48 -2.57
N LEU A 178 16.55 -5.27 -3.65
CA LEU A 178 16.62 -6.73 -3.57
C LEU A 178 17.84 -7.19 -2.77
N GLY A 179 19.03 -6.62 -3.04
CA GLY A 179 20.24 -6.94 -2.27
C GLY A 179 20.12 -6.54 -0.79
N GLY A 180 19.47 -5.41 -0.49
CA GLY A 180 19.21 -4.98 0.87
C GLY A 180 18.24 -5.89 1.61
N VAL A 181 17.14 -6.28 0.97
CA VAL A 181 16.17 -7.27 1.48
C VAL A 181 16.85 -8.61 1.75
N ASP A 182 17.67 -9.11 0.82
CA ASP A 182 18.42 -10.36 0.98
C ASP A 182 19.39 -10.30 2.18
N SER A 183 20.00 -9.14 2.41
CA SER A 183 20.92 -8.89 3.54
C SER A 183 20.25 -8.50 4.86
N GLY A 184 18.94 -8.22 4.85
CA GLY A 184 18.16 -7.82 6.01
C GLY A 184 18.15 -6.32 6.33
N ALA A 185 18.68 -5.44 5.46
CA ALA A 185 18.64 -3.99 5.66
C ALA A 185 18.53 -3.17 4.37
N LEU A 186 17.65 -2.16 4.35
CA LEU A 186 17.53 -1.16 3.29
C LEU A 186 18.23 0.15 3.71
N GLY A 187 19.18 0.57 2.88
CA GLY A 187 20.02 1.73 3.12
C GLY A 187 19.77 2.91 2.17
N PRO A 188 20.40 4.06 2.45
CA PRO A 188 20.24 5.30 1.67
C PRO A 188 20.70 5.15 0.21
N ALA A 189 21.61 4.21 -0.08
CA ALA A 189 22.15 3.99 -1.43
C ALA A 189 21.10 3.50 -2.45
N ALA A 190 19.92 3.05 -1.99
CA ALA A 190 18.81 2.70 -2.86
C ALA A 190 18.10 3.93 -3.44
N VAL A 191 18.14 5.10 -2.77
CA VAL A 191 17.37 6.28 -3.21
C VAL A 191 17.99 6.86 -4.49
N ARG A 192 17.16 7.05 -5.53
CA ARG A 192 17.56 7.63 -6.82
C ARG A 192 17.01 9.03 -7.03
N SER A 193 15.73 9.24 -6.72
CA SER A 193 15.11 10.55 -6.85
C SER A 193 13.84 10.66 -6.03
N VAL A 194 13.51 11.90 -5.64
CA VAL A 194 12.24 12.26 -5.01
C VAL A 194 11.58 13.33 -5.88
N ARG A 195 10.41 13.03 -6.45
CA ARG A 195 9.60 13.98 -7.24
C ARG A 195 8.32 14.31 -6.49
N ARG A 196 8.01 15.59 -6.32
CA ARG A 196 6.82 16.06 -5.59
C ARG A 196 5.69 16.33 -6.58
N TRP A 197 4.46 16.08 -6.15
CA TRP A 197 3.26 16.23 -6.96
C TRP A 197 2.16 16.98 -6.20
N GLU A 198 1.30 17.64 -6.98
CA GLU A 198 0.01 18.15 -6.53
C GLU A 198 -1.05 17.44 -7.36
N LEU A 199 -1.88 16.62 -6.72
CA LEU A 199 -2.89 15.80 -7.40
C LEU A 199 -4.23 16.53 -7.61
N GLY A 200 -4.34 17.75 -7.07
CA GLY A 200 -5.59 18.50 -7.02
C GLY A 200 -6.40 18.22 -5.75
N GLU A 201 -7.70 18.47 -5.83
CA GLU A 201 -8.59 18.44 -4.67
C GLU A 201 -9.92 17.74 -5.02
N ALA A 202 -10.54 17.12 -4.01
CA ALA A 202 -11.93 16.69 -4.03
C ALA A 202 -12.70 17.44 -2.94
N ASN A 203 -13.78 18.13 -3.33
CA ASN A 203 -14.61 18.93 -2.43
C ASN A 203 -13.81 19.92 -1.55
N GLY A 204 -12.79 20.57 -2.13
CA GLY A 204 -11.94 21.57 -1.46
C GLY A 204 -10.90 20.99 -0.50
N VAL A 205 -10.68 19.67 -0.54
CA VAL A 205 -9.64 18.98 0.24
C VAL A 205 -8.68 18.27 -0.69
N ARG A 206 -7.39 18.41 -0.42
CA ARG A 206 -6.29 17.85 -1.21
C ARG A 206 -6.42 16.33 -1.35
N LEU A 207 -6.34 15.83 -2.59
CA LEU A 207 -6.10 14.42 -2.87
C LEU A 207 -4.63 14.08 -2.58
N SER A 208 -4.40 13.03 -1.80
CA SER A 208 -3.06 12.54 -1.49
C SER A 208 -2.93 11.05 -1.77
N PHE A 209 -1.75 10.57 -2.15
CA PHE A 209 -1.54 9.15 -2.49
C PHE A 209 -1.85 8.21 -1.32
N THR A 210 -2.42 7.04 -1.63
CA THR A 210 -2.79 6.02 -0.62
C THR A 210 -2.49 4.58 -0.99
N ASP A 211 -2.18 4.24 -2.25
CA ASP A 211 -1.59 2.96 -2.67
C ASP A 211 -1.15 3.00 -4.15
N ALA A 212 -0.41 1.99 -4.61
CA ALA A 212 0.06 1.84 -5.98
C ALA A 212 0.09 0.40 -6.49
N SER A 213 -0.21 0.22 -7.78
CA SER A 213 -0.08 -1.06 -8.49
C SER A 213 0.58 -0.88 -9.85
N ALA A 214 1.57 -1.71 -10.16
CA ALA A 214 2.31 -1.62 -11.42
C ALA A 214 1.54 -2.25 -12.59
N LEU A 215 1.61 -1.60 -13.76
CA LEU A 215 1.16 -2.16 -15.03
C LEU A 215 2.33 -2.75 -15.82
N PRO A 216 2.09 -3.74 -16.72
CA PRO A 216 3.15 -4.39 -17.49
C PRO A 216 3.94 -3.46 -18.43
N ASP A 217 3.38 -2.31 -18.81
CA ASP A 217 4.00 -1.32 -19.69
C ASP A 217 4.85 -0.27 -18.93
N GLY A 218 5.03 -0.46 -17.63
CA GLY A 218 5.82 0.41 -16.76
C GLY A 218 5.05 1.58 -16.15
N ARG A 219 3.78 1.77 -16.52
CA ARG A 219 2.88 2.68 -15.81
C ARG A 219 2.53 2.16 -14.43
N VAL A 220 2.02 3.03 -13.58
CA VAL A 220 1.58 2.71 -12.23
C VAL A 220 0.18 3.26 -12.03
N VAL A 221 -0.79 2.40 -11.72
CA VAL A 221 -2.08 2.84 -11.17
C VAL A 221 -1.87 3.23 -9.73
N PHE A 222 -2.51 4.31 -9.27
CA PHE A 222 -2.48 4.71 -7.87
C PHE A 222 -3.88 5.07 -7.39
N THR A 223 -4.11 4.92 -6.09
CA THR A 223 -5.26 5.53 -5.39
C THR A 223 -4.83 6.81 -4.71
N ALA A 224 -5.77 7.74 -4.60
CA ALA A 224 -5.61 8.93 -3.81
C ALA A 224 -6.90 9.26 -3.06
N THR A 225 -6.78 9.72 -1.82
CA THR A 225 -7.93 10.13 -1.00
C THR A 225 -7.75 11.56 -0.48
N ALA A 226 -8.85 12.31 -0.51
CA ALA A 226 -8.98 13.60 0.11
C ALA A 226 -9.58 13.42 1.50
N GLU A 227 -8.72 13.52 2.51
CA GLU A 227 -9.10 13.36 3.90
C GLU A 227 -8.87 14.68 4.65
N ASP A 228 -9.91 15.21 5.28
CA ASP A 228 -9.88 16.54 5.90
C ASP A 228 -9.26 16.49 7.29
N SER A 229 -7.94 16.24 7.33
CA SER A 229 -7.14 16.28 8.54
C SER A 229 -5.91 17.18 8.39
N ARG A 230 -5.62 17.92 9.46
CA ARG A 230 -4.39 18.72 9.59
C ARG A 230 -3.27 17.96 10.29
N ASP A 231 -3.56 16.78 10.84
CA ASP A 231 -2.61 15.92 11.54
C ASP A 231 -2.32 14.69 10.65
N ARG A 232 -1.06 14.32 10.48
CA ARG A 232 -0.68 13.12 9.71
C ARG A 232 -1.03 11.81 10.43
N VAL A 233 -1.37 11.91 11.72
CA VAL A 233 -1.60 10.77 12.62
C VAL A 233 -3.09 10.61 12.92
N ALA A 234 -3.89 11.68 12.90
CA ALA A 234 -5.30 11.62 13.25
C ALA A 234 -6.17 11.68 11.99
N ASP A 235 -7.13 10.77 11.89
CA ASP A 235 -8.00 10.71 10.73
C ASP A 235 -9.08 11.80 10.76
N GLY A 236 -9.38 12.35 9.59
CA GLY A 236 -10.42 13.33 9.33
C GLY A 236 -11.48 12.79 8.36
N PRO A 237 -12.59 13.52 8.16
CA PRO A 237 -13.64 13.03 7.28
C PRO A 237 -13.17 12.95 5.83
N VAL A 238 -13.41 11.80 5.19
CA VAL A 238 -13.17 11.57 3.77
C VAL A 238 -14.09 12.46 2.93
N LYS A 239 -13.49 13.25 2.05
CA LYS A 239 -14.17 14.15 1.11
C LYS A 239 -14.25 13.60 -0.31
N GLY A 240 -13.51 12.55 -0.61
CA GLY A 240 -13.58 11.84 -1.88
C GLY A 240 -12.31 11.04 -2.14
N SER A 241 -12.42 10.05 -3.02
CA SER A 241 -11.29 9.25 -3.48
C SER A 241 -11.21 9.27 -5.00
N ALA A 242 -10.03 8.98 -5.51
CA ALA A 242 -9.73 8.97 -6.94
C ALA A 242 -8.79 7.83 -7.29
N VAL A 243 -8.82 7.41 -8.54
CA VAL A 243 -7.82 6.51 -9.13
C VAL A 243 -7.14 7.26 -10.26
N GLY A 244 -5.81 7.17 -10.29
CA GLY A 244 -4.99 7.78 -11.32
C GLY A 244 -3.99 6.81 -11.95
N VAL A 245 -3.29 7.30 -12.97
CA VAL A 245 -2.21 6.57 -13.64
C VAL A 245 -1.00 7.49 -13.77
N LEU A 246 0.15 6.99 -13.31
CA LEU A 246 1.46 7.56 -13.57
C LEU A 246 2.04 6.95 -14.85
N ALA A 247 2.61 7.79 -15.71
CA ALA A 247 3.43 7.38 -16.84
C ALA A 247 4.71 6.65 -16.37
N PRO A 248 5.44 5.97 -17.29
CA PRO A 248 6.68 5.27 -16.94
C PRO A 248 7.77 6.18 -16.38
N ASP A 249 7.73 7.49 -16.61
CA ASP A 249 8.64 8.47 -15.98
C ASP A 249 8.17 8.96 -14.59
N GLY A 250 6.97 8.55 -14.17
CA GLY A 250 6.35 8.93 -12.91
C GLY A 250 5.47 10.17 -12.97
N THR A 251 5.21 10.73 -14.15
CA THR A 251 4.28 11.85 -14.34
C THR A 251 2.83 11.38 -14.26
N PRO A 252 1.94 11.99 -13.45
CA PRO A 252 0.50 11.71 -13.50
C PRO A 252 -0.07 12.08 -14.88
N VAL A 253 -0.68 11.11 -15.56
CA VAL A 253 -1.29 11.28 -16.91
C VAL A 253 -2.80 11.07 -16.91
N TYR A 254 -3.35 10.55 -15.82
CA TYR A 254 -4.78 10.36 -15.62
C TYR A 254 -5.11 10.45 -14.14
N LEU A 255 -6.26 11.03 -13.81
CA LEU A 255 -6.86 11.04 -12.49
C LEU A 255 -8.37 11.28 -12.63
N ASP A 256 -9.19 10.44 -12.04
CA ASP A 256 -10.64 10.62 -12.00
C ASP A 256 -11.19 10.17 -10.66
N ALA A 257 -12.24 10.84 -10.21
CA ALA A 257 -12.90 10.54 -8.93
C ALA A 257 -13.62 9.19 -9.03
N VAL A 258 -13.66 8.44 -7.93
CA VAL A 258 -14.55 7.28 -7.79
C VAL A 258 -15.90 7.70 -7.20
N ASP A 259 -16.94 6.91 -7.47
CA ASP A 259 -18.28 7.11 -6.89
C ASP A 259 -18.39 6.65 -5.43
N ALA A 260 -17.41 5.88 -4.94
CA ALA A 260 -17.34 5.44 -3.54
C ALA A 260 -16.94 6.60 -2.61
N GLY A 261 -17.77 6.88 -1.61
CA GLY A 261 -17.48 7.82 -0.51
C GLY A 261 -16.59 7.23 0.59
N LEU A 262 -15.65 6.35 0.23
CA LEU A 262 -14.78 5.62 1.16
C LEU A 262 -13.31 6.02 0.92
N LYS A 263 -12.48 5.85 1.96
CA LYS A 263 -11.03 6.05 1.86
C LYS A 263 -10.42 4.87 1.10
N LEU A 264 -10.02 5.07 -0.15
CA LEU A 264 -9.36 4.00 -0.91
C LEU A 264 -7.92 3.90 -0.43
N GLU A 265 -7.52 2.73 0.04
CA GLU A 265 -6.17 2.50 0.60
C GLU A 265 -5.51 1.23 0.05
N GLY A 266 -6.08 0.62 -0.98
CA GLY A 266 -5.36 -0.42 -1.70
C GLY A 266 -5.84 -0.65 -3.11
N VAL A 267 -4.91 -1.00 -4.00
CA VAL A 267 -5.21 -1.26 -5.41
C VAL A 267 -4.38 -2.42 -5.99
N ASP A 268 -5.08 -3.36 -6.64
CA ASP A 268 -4.50 -4.28 -7.61
C ASP A 268 -4.97 -3.89 -9.00
N ALA A 269 -4.05 -3.77 -9.96
CA ALA A 269 -4.36 -3.37 -11.33
C ALA A 269 -3.81 -4.37 -12.35
N ARG A 270 -4.65 -4.74 -13.31
CA ARG A 270 -4.28 -5.67 -14.40
C ARG A 270 -4.86 -5.21 -15.73
N VAL A 271 -4.14 -5.48 -16.81
CA VAL A 271 -4.63 -5.19 -18.17
C VAL A 271 -5.23 -6.46 -18.77
N GLU A 272 -6.53 -6.43 -19.05
CA GLU A 272 -7.26 -7.53 -19.68
C GLU A 272 -8.20 -6.95 -20.74
N GLY A 273 -8.21 -7.55 -21.95
CA GLY A 273 -9.07 -7.08 -23.04
C GLY A 273 -8.89 -5.61 -23.44
N GLY A 274 -7.69 -5.04 -23.26
CA GLY A 274 -7.41 -3.64 -23.56
C GLY A 274 -7.99 -2.64 -22.55
N ARG A 275 -8.34 -3.11 -21.35
CA ARG A 275 -8.85 -2.29 -20.24
C ARG A 275 -8.05 -2.57 -18.97
N ILE A 276 -8.03 -1.60 -18.06
CA ILE A 276 -7.43 -1.78 -16.74
C ILE A 276 -8.54 -2.26 -15.80
N HIS A 277 -8.43 -3.47 -15.30
CA HIS A 277 -9.29 -4.02 -14.28
C HIS A 277 -8.67 -3.79 -12.92
N LEU A 278 -9.47 -3.27 -12.00
CA LEU A 278 -9.04 -2.92 -10.65
C LEU A 278 -9.75 -3.80 -9.63
N LEU A 279 -9.00 -4.21 -8.62
CA LEU A 279 -9.55 -4.51 -7.31
C LEU A 279 -9.09 -3.42 -6.35
N LEU A 280 -9.99 -2.98 -5.48
CA LEU A 280 -9.73 -1.90 -4.54
C LEU A 280 -10.14 -2.34 -3.14
N VAL A 281 -9.36 -1.95 -2.14
CA VAL A 281 -9.78 -2.02 -0.74
C VAL A 281 -9.91 -0.62 -0.17
N ALA A 282 -10.75 -0.49 0.85
CA ALA A 282 -11.03 0.78 1.47
C ALA A 282 -11.08 0.66 2.99
N ASP A 283 -10.76 1.74 3.67
CA ASP A 283 -11.03 1.94 5.08
C ASP A 283 -12.34 2.72 5.25
N ALA A 284 -13.14 2.30 6.23
CA ALA A 284 -14.37 2.96 6.64
C ALA A 284 -14.15 3.96 7.77
N ASP A 285 -12.91 4.12 8.27
CA ASP A 285 -12.54 4.87 9.48
C ASP A 285 -13.38 4.43 10.72
N ASP A 286 -13.87 3.19 10.71
CA ASP A 286 -14.65 2.58 11.78
C ASP A 286 -14.16 1.14 12.03
N PRO A 287 -13.51 0.86 13.18
CA PRO A 287 -12.95 -0.46 13.47
C PRO A 287 -14.03 -1.55 13.62
N SER A 288 -15.31 -1.19 13.70
CA SER A 288 -16.44 -2.12 13.74
C SER A 288 -16.97 -2.52 12.37
N VAL A 289 -16.51 -1.85 11.30
CA VAL A 289 -16.97 -2.07 9.93
C VAL A 289 -15.93 -2.88 9.16
N PRO A 290 -16.33 -3.98 8.49
CA PRO A 290 -15.41 -4.73 7.64
C PRO A 290 -15.09 -3.95 6.37
N ALA A 291 -13.80 -3.89 6.03
CA ALA A 291 -13.30 -3.33 4.79
C ALA A 291 -13.95 -4.03 3.57
N PRO A 292 -14.43 -3.27 2.57
CA PRO A 292 -14.92 -3.84 1.34
C PRO A 292 -13.77 -4.17 0.38
N LEU A 293 -13.98 -5.20 -0.43
CA LEU A 293 -13.29 -5.38 -1.70
C LEU A 293 -14.22 -4.86 -2.80
N LEU A 294 -13.77 -3.85 -3.54
CA LEU A 294 -14.49 -3.28 -4.67
C LEU A 294 -13.79 -3.67 -5.98
N GLU A 295 -14.51 -3.60 -7.09
CA GLU A 295 -13.95 -3.68 -8.43
C GLU A 295 -14.34 -2.47 -9.28
N ALA A 296 -13.47 -2.13 -10.23
CA ALA A 296 -13.72 -1.10 -11.23
C ALA A 296 -13.00 -1.46 -12.54
N VAL A 297 -13.41 -0.82 -13.64
CA VAL A 297 -12.76 -0.98 -14.94
C VAL A 297 -12.53 0.38 -15.56
N LEU A 298 -11.29 0.65 -15.98
CA LEU A 298 -10.88 1.88 -16.65
C LEU A 298 -10.55 1.59 -18.12
N PRO A 299 -10.78 2.56 -19.02
CA PRO A 299 -10.07 2.55 -20.29
C PRO A 299 -8.57 2.63 -20.03
N VAL A 300 -7.75 2.08 -20.92
CA VAL A 300 -6.31 2.32 -20.88
C VAL A 300 -6.06 3.76 -21.32
N PRO A 301 -5.56 4.67 -20.45
CA PRO A 301 -5.25 6.03 -20.86
C PRO A 301 -4.17 6.01 -21.96
N GLY A 302 -4.22 6.98 -22.88
CA GLY A 302 -3.20 7.16 -23.92
C GLY A 302 -1.86 7.61 -23.37
#